data_AF-A0A9Y2P6E9-F1
#
_entry.id   AF-A0A9Y2P6E9-F1
#
_cell.length_a   1.000
_cell.length_b   1.000
_cell.length_c   1.000
_cell.angle_alpha   90.00
_cell.angle_beta   90.00
_cell.angle_gamma   90.00
#
_symmetry.space_group_name_H-M   'P 1'
#
loop_
_entity.id
_entity.type
_entity.pdbx_description
1 polymer ?
#
loop_
_entity_poly.entity_id
_entity_poly.type
_entity_poly.pdbx_seq_one_letter_code
_entity_poly.pdbx_strand_id
1 'polypeptide(L)'
;MGLISEVLSVIFGSNRNVLRETVEVLRENSEAGAGRGHDREMAALAQMQAEFSVAQRGRFDRLMDAVNRMPRPALALGTLGLMVSAMADPVWFAQRMQGIALVPEPLWWLLGVVVSFYFGARQQVKSQQLQSDMAQILARAPQVVRNISALRGLAEGPMDNAATQGVATDEIAVVTPGENPALDHWTNTHRGGTE
;
A
#
# COMPACT_ATOMS: atom_id res chain seq x y z
N MET A 1 14.99 41.53 -56.85
CA MET A 1 14.74 40.33 -56.03
C MET A 1 14.21 40.79 -54.68
N GLY A 2 12.94 40.53 -54.33
CA GLY A 2 12.55 40.46 -52.91
C GLY A 2 11.29 41.17 -52.40
N LEU A 3 10.83 42.29 -52.97
CA LEU A 3 9.75 43.06 -52.32
C LEU A 3 8.36 42.39 -52.38
N ILE A 4 8.07 41.66 -53.45
CA ILE A 4 6.81 40.90 -53.60
C ILE A 4 6.80 39.66 -52.70
N SER A 5 7.95 39.01 -52.48
CA SER A 5 8.03 37.87 -51.54
C SER A 5 7.85 38.31 -50.09
N GLU A 6 8.27 39.53 -49.73
CA GLU A 6 8.13 40.08 -48.38
C GLU A 6 6.67 40.42 -48.06
N VAL A 7 5.92 40.99 -49.00
CA VAL A 7 4.49 41.30 -48.82
C VAL A 7 3.64 40.01 -48.79
N LEU A 8 3.94 39.03 -49.64
CA LEU A 8 3.29 37.71 -49.57
C LEU A 8 3.64 36.96 -48.27
N SER A 9 4.86 37.11 -47.74
CA SER A 9 5.26 36.57 -46.44
C SER A 9 4.50 37.18 -45.26
N VAL A 10 4.21 38.49 -45.29
CA VAL A 10 3.46 39.17 -44.24
C VAL A 10 1.99 38.76 -44.23
N ILE A 11 1.40 38.55 -45.41
CA ILE A 11 -0.02 38.16 -45.55
C ILE A 11 -0.23 36.66 -45.27
N PHE A 12 0.69 35.78 -45.70
CA PHE A 12 0.53 34.33 -45.58
C PHE A 12 1.38 33.66 -44.48
N GLY A 13 2.38 34.36 -43.92
CA GLY A 13 3.29 33.84 -42.91
C GLY A 13 2.69 33.75 -41.51
N SER A 14 1.68 34.57 -41.21
CA SER A 14 1.02 34.59 -39.90
C SER A 14 -0.03 33.47 -39.71
N ASN A 15 -0.44 32.78 -40.78
CA ASN A 15 -1.64 31.93 -40.75
C ASN A 15 -1.38 30.45 -40.37
N ARG A 16 -0.10 30.02 -40.28
CA ARG A 16 0.21 28.65 -39.82
C ARG A 16 -0.03 28.46 -38.32
N ASN A 17 0.16 29.52 -37.52
CA ASN A 17 -0.07 29.45 -36.09
C ASN A 17 -1.57 29.46 -35.74
N VAL A 18 -2.38 30.23 -36.48
CA VAL A 18 -3.82 30.35 -36.25
C VAL A 18 -4.58 29.09 -36.67
N LEU A 19 -4.17 28.43 -37.76
CA LEU A 19 -4.73 27.14 -38.17
C LEU A 19 -4.37 26.02 -37.17
N ARG A 20 -3.14 26.05 -36.61
CA ARG A 20 -2.74 25.14 -35.54
C ARG A 20 -3.56 25.37 -34.27
N GLU A 21 -3.71 26.62 -33.83
CA GLU A 21 -4.52 27.00 -32.67
C GLU A 21 -6.00 26.67 -32.86
N THR A 22 -6.55 26.78 -34.07
CA THR A 22 -7.97 26.45 -34.35
C THR A 22 -8.21 24.95 -34.45
N VAL A 23 -7.25 24.16 -34.95
CA VAL A 23 -7.34 22.68 -34.99
C VAL A 23 -7.10 22.07 -33.60
N GLU A 24 -6.23 22.66 -32.77
CA GLU A 24 -6.04 22.27 -31.38
C GLU A 24 -7.31 22.50 -30.51
N VAL A 25 -8.24 23.36 -30.95
CA VAL A 25 -9.57 23.56 -30.32
C VAL A 25 -10.59 22.46 -30.68
N LEU A 26 -10.44 21.80 -31.84
CA LEU A 26 -11.34 20.73 -32.29
C LEU A 26 -10.80 19.32 -32.06
N ARG A 27 -9.49 19.18 -31.80
CA ARG A 27 -8.83 17.91 -31.49
C ARG A 27 -7.75 18.16 -30.46
N GLU A 28 -7.94 17.61 -29.27
CA GLU A 28 -6.99 17.71 -28.17
C GLU A 28 -5.59 17.27 -28.63
N ASN A 29 -4.60 18.15 -28.47
CA ASN A 29 -3.20 17.84 -28.75
C ASN A 29 -2.79 16.64 -27.88
N SER A 30 -2.50 15.51 -28.53
CA SER A 30 -2.19 14.23 -27.87
C SER A 30 -1.02 14.33 -26.91
N GLU A 31 -0.04 15.20 -27.16
CA GLU A 31 1.09 15.45 -26.26
C GLU A 31 0.69 16.28 -25.04
N ALA A 32 -0.19 17.28 -25.22
CA ALA A 32 -0.71 18.07 -24.11
C ALA A 32 -1.67 17.26 -23.22
N GLY A 33 -2.42 16.32 -23.79
CA GLY A 33 -3.24 15.34 -23.08
C GLY A 33 -2.40 14.31 -22.32
N ALA A 34 -1.34 13.77 -22.95
CA ALA A 34 -0.40 12.85 -22.33
C ALA A 34 0.37 13.49 -21.16
N GLY A 35 0.80 14.74 -21.31
CA GLY A 35 1.43 15.52 -20.21
C GLY A 35 0.50 15.67 -19.00
N ARG A 36 -0.76 16.08 -19.23
CA ARG A 36 -1.77 16.18 -18.15
C ARG A 36 -2.10 14.83 -17.50
N GLY A 37 -2.06 13.73 -18.26
CA GLY A 37 -2.23 12.38 -17.74
C GLY A 37 -1.08 11.99 -16.81
N HIS A 38 0.15 12.23 -17.25
CA HIS A 38 1.36 11.95 -16.48
C HIS A 38 1.43 12.80 -15.20
N ASP A 39 1.04 14.07 -15.25
CA ASP A 39 0.98 14.94 -14.08
C ASP A 39 -0.02 14.44 -13.03
N ARG A 40 -1.20 13.96 -13.48
CA ARG A 40 -2.20 13.37 -12.58
C ARG A 40 -1.72 12.07 -11.96
N GLU A 41 -1.03 11.24 -12.73
CA GLU A 41 -0.48 9.97 -12.26
C GLU A 41 0.66 10.20 -11.26
N MET A 42 1.56 11.14 -11.54
CA MET A 42 2.60 11.60 -10.63
C MET A 42 2.03 12.21 -9.35
N ALA A 43 0.97 13.02 -9.44
CA ALA A 43 0.29 13.57 -8.27
C ALA A 43 -0.38 12.49 -7.42
N ALA A 44 -1.01 11.49 -8.06
CA ALA A 44 -1.60 10.34 -7.36
C ALA A 44 -0.53 9.49 -6.66
N LEU A 45 0.60 9.22 -7.33
CA LEU A 45 1.75 8.50 -6.74
C LEU A 45 2.38 9.28 -5.59
N ALA A 46 2.54 10.60 -5.72
CA ALA A 46 3.08 11.46 -4.67
C ALA A 46 2.15 11.52 -3.44
N GLN A 47 0.84 11.62 -3.64
CA GLN A 47 -0.13 11.55 -2.55
C GLN A 47 -0.12 10.17 -1.88
N MET A 48 -0.06 9.10 -2.67
CA MET A 48 0.05 7.73 -2.15
C MET A 48 1.34 7.55 -1.33
N GLN A 49 2.48 8.05 -1.80
CA GLN A 49 3.72 8.08 -1.04
C GLN A 49 3.61 8.90 0.25
N ALA A 50 2.94 10.05 0.22
CA ALA A 50 2.75 10.88 1.40
C ALA A 50 1.89 10.18 2.47
N GLU A 51 0.81 9.51 2.06
CA GLU A 51 -0.05 8.73 2.96
C GLU A 51 0.65 7.49 3.55
N PHE A 52 1.54 6.84 2.79
CA PHE A 52 2.32 5.68 3.27
C PHE A 52 3.68 6.06 3.88
N SER A 53 4.08 7.32 3.83
CA SER A 53 5.28 7.78 4.51
C SER A 53 5.04 7.65 6.02
N VAL A 54 5.55 6.55 6.57
CA VAL A 54 5.52 6.31 8.01
C VAL A 54 6.22 7.50 8.66
N ALA A 55 5.46 8.36 9.33
CA ALA A 55 6.01 9.46 10.13
C ALA A 55 7.19 8.89 10.92
N GLN A 56 8.41 9.40 10.66
CA GLN A 56 9.63 8.88 11.24
C GLN A 56 9.53 8.98 12.77
N ARG A 57 9.08 7.89 13.41
CA ARG A 57 8.95 7.81 14.87
C ARG A 57 10.33 8.04 15.48
N GLY A 58 10.41 8.99 16.41
CA GLY A 58 11.66 9.37 17.06
C GLY A 58 12.34 8.15 17.70
N ARG A 59 13.65 8.25 17.97
CA ARG A 59 14.36 7.19 18.75
C ARG A 59 13.73 7.03 20.13
N PHE A 60 13.23 8.12 20.72
CA PHE A 60 12.48 8.12 21.98
C PHE A 60 11.15 7.36 21.87
N ASP A 61 10.35 7.62 20.84
CA ASP A 61 9.08 6.91 20.62
C ASP A 61 9.31 5.40 20.46
N ARG A 62 10.35 5.00 19.74
CA ARG A 62 10.71 3.59 19.58
C ARG A 62 11.16 2.95 20.89
N LEU A 63 11.88 3.68 21.73
CA LEU A 63 12.25 3.21 23.07
C LEU A 63 11.01 3.03 23.94
N MET A 64 10.13 4.02 23.98
CA MET A 64 8.88 3.95 24.75
C MET A 64 7.96 2.84 24.25
N ASP A 65 7.89 2.62 22.93
CA ASP A 65 7.16 1.50 22.35
C ASP A 65 7.76 0.15 22.77
N ALA A 66 9.08 0.03 22.80
CA ALA A 66 9.76 -1.19 23.27
C ALA A 66 9.44 -1.45 24.74
N VAL A 67 9.55 -0.42 25.60
CA VAL A 67 9.19 -0.51 27.02
C VAL A 67 7.73 -0.90 27.20
N ASN A 68 6.82 -0.32 26.40
CA ASN A 68 5.40 -0.60 26.51
C ASN A 68 5.01 -1.99 25.93
N ARG A 69 5.91 -2.65 25.20
CA ARG A 69 5.75 -4.00 24.63
C ARG A 69 6.54 -5.07 25.39
N MET A 70 7.50 -4.67 26.22
CA MET A 70 8.28 -5.56 27.08
C MET A 70 7.50 -6.38 28.10
N PRO A 71 6.29 -6.01 28.58
CA PRO A 71 5.65 -6.79 29.66
C PRO A 71 5.43 -8.25 29.27
N ARG A 72 5.00 -8.50 28.03
CA ARG A 72 4.77 -9.86 27.53
C ARG A 72 6.07 -10.71 27.49
N PRO A 73 7.15 -10.24 26.84
CA PRO A 73 8.45 -10.91 26.92
C PRO A 73 8.99 -11.06 28.35
N ALA A 74 8.84 -10.03 29.18
CA ALA A 74 9.35 -10.05 30.55
C ALA A 74 8.66 -11.12 31.41
N LEU A 75 7.36 -11.34 31.24
CA LEU A 75 6.66 -12.43 31.93
C LEU A 75 7.19 -13.81 31.49
N ALA A 76 7.38 -14.02 30.19
CA ALA A 76 7.88 -15.29 29.66
C ALA A 76 9.34 -15.56 30.09
N LEU A 77 10.21 -14.55 29.99
CA LEU A 77 11.61 -14.69 30.43
C LEU A 77 11.72 -14.77 31.95
N GLY A 78 10.83 -14.09 32.68
CA GLY A 78 10.76 -14.15 34.14
C GLY A 78 10.38 -15.54 34.66
N THR A 79 9.40 -16.21 34.04
CA THR A 79 9.03 -17.58 34.43
C THR A 79 10.13 -18.59 34.11
N LEU A 80 10.77 -18.46 32.94
CA LEU A 80 11.95 -19.27 32.59
C LEU A 80 13.11 -19.00 33.58
N GLY A 81 13.36 -17.74 33.92
CA GLY A 81 14.37 -17.34 34.91
C GLY A 81 14.09 -17.91 36.29
N LEU A 82 12.82 -17.93 36.73
CA LEU A 82 12.43 -18.56 38.00
C LEU A 82 12.72 -20.06 37.98
N MET A 83 12.38 -20.76 36.89
CA MET A 83 12.67 -22.19 36.74
C MET A 83 14.17 -22.48 36.82
N VAL A 84 14.97 -21.68 36.11
CA VAL A 84 16.44 -21.79 36.15
C VAL A 84 16.98 -21.47 37.54
N SER A 85 16.46 -20.44 38.23
CA SER A 85 16.90 -20.06 39.57
C SER A 85 16.65 -21.16 40.60
N ALA A 86 15.54 -21.89 40.46
CA ALA A 86 15.23 -23.04 41.32
C ALA A 86 16.24 -24.19 41.16
N MET A 87 16.82 -24.36 39.96
CA MET A 87 17.86 -25.35 39.70
C MET A 87 19.26 -24.87 40.10
N ALA A 88 19.54 -23.57 39.91
CA ALA A 88 20.87 -23.00 40.16
C ALA A 88 21.16 -22.80 41.65
N ASP A 89 20.20 -22.29 42.42
CA ASP A 89 20.29 -22.13 43.88
C ASP A 89 18.93 -22.39 44.55
N PRO A 90 18.66 -23.65 44.95
CA PRO A 90 17.36 -24.03 45.51
C PRO A 90 17.11 -23.40 46.88
N VAL A 91 18.16 -23.11 47.67
CA VAL A 91 18.01 -22.52 49.01
C VAL A 91 17.61 -21.05 48.88
N TRP A 92 18.27 -20.31 47.99
CA TRP A 92 17.92 -18.92 47.69
C TRP A 92 16.48 -18.81 47.17
N PHE A 93 16.06 -19.72 46.28
CA PHE A 93 14.71 -19.75 45.74
C PHE A 93 13.67 -20.03 46.85
N ALA A 94 13.90 -21.05 47.68
CA ALA A 94 13.00 -21.42 48.77
C ALA A 94 12.78 -20.27 49.78
N GLN A 95 13.85 -19.52 50.11
CA GLN A 95 13.74 -18.35 50.98
C GLN A 95 12.81 -17.26 50.41
N ARG A 96 12.84 -17.02 49.08
CA ARG A 96 11.91 -16.07 48.44
C ARG A 96 10.47 -16.61 48.40
N MET A 97 10.29 -17.90 48.13
CA MET A 97 8.96 -18.52 48.13
C MET A 97 8.30 -18.45 49.51
N GLN A 98 9.07 -18.56 50.59
CA GLN A 98 8.56 -18.37 51.95
C GLN A 98 8.00 -16.96 52.16
N GLY A 99 8.67 -15.94 51.61
CA GLY A 99 8.17 -14.56 51.63
C GLY A 99 6.86 -14.40 50.86
N ILE A 100 6.73 -15.03 49.69
CA ILE A 100 5.50 -15.02 48.89
C ILE A 100 4.35 -15.74 49.63
N ALA A 101 4.64 -16.84 50.32
CA ALA A 101 3.65 -17.59 51.09
C ALA A 101 3.06 -16.79 52.27
N LEU A 102 3.81 -15.81 52.79
CA LEU A 102 3.34 -14.92 53.86
C LEU A 102 2.48 -13.75 53.35
N VAL A 103 2.37 -13.57 52.03
CA VAL A 103 1.55 -12.49 51.44
C VAL A 103 0.07 -12.78 51.72
N PRO A 104 -0.66 -11.87 52.41
CA PRO A 104 -2.09 -12.04 52.67
C PRO A 104 -2.92 -12.21 51.40
N GLU A 105 -3.94 -13.07 51.45
CA GLU A 105 -4.88 -13.30 50.34
C GLU A 105 -5.49 -12.00 49.77
N PRO A 106 -5.89 -10.99 50.57
CA PRO A 106 -6.44 -9.74 50.03
C PRO A 106 -5.47 -8.97 49.11
N LEU A 107 -4.15 -9.09 49.31
CA LEU A 107 -3.17 -8.42 48.45
C LEU A 107 -3.10 -9.06 47.07
N TRP A 108 -3.34 -10.37 46.97
CA TRP A 108 -3.44 -11.06 45.68
C TRP A 108 -4.65 -10.59 44.87
N TRP A 109 -5.78 -10.39 45.55
CA TRP A 109 -6.97 -9.79 44.94
C TRP A 109 -6.68 -8.37 44.44
N LEU A 110 -6.03 -7.54 45.25
CA LEU A 110 -5.67 -6.17 44.87
C LEU A 110 -4.73 -6.14 43.66
N LEU A 111 -3.70 -6.99 43.63
CA LEU A 111 -2.81 -7.15 42.48
C LEU A 111 -3.62 -7.52 41.22
N GLY A 112 -4.51 -8.50 41.33
CA GLY A 112 -5.38 -8.92 40.24
C GLY A 112 -6.25 -7.79 39.69
N VAL A 113 -6.84 -6.97 40.57
CA VAL A 113 -7.66 -5.81 40.19
C VAL A 113 -6.82 -4.75 39.48
N VAL A 114 -5.66 -4.38 40.03
CA VAL A 114 -4.78 -3.34 39.44
C VAL A 114 -4.30 -3.75 38.05
N VAL A 115 -3.82 -4.99 37.90
CA VAL A 115 -3.35 -5.52 36.62
C VAL A 115 -4.50 -5.62 35.61
N SER A 116 -5.67 -6.11 36.03
CA SER A 116 -6.86 -6.21 35.16
C SER A 116 -7.34 -4.83 34.70
N PHE A 117 -7.29 -3.81 35.55
CA PHE A 117 -7.64 -2.45 35.18
C PHE A 117 -6.66 -1.88 34.15
N TYR A 118 -5.35 -2.00 34.40
CA TYR A 118 -4.30 -1.49 33.51
C TYR A 118 -4.35 -2.13 32.11
N PHE A 119 -4.42 -3.46 32.05
CA PHE A 119 -4.46 -4.17 30.76
C PHE A 119 -5.85 -4.19 30.13
N GLY A 120 -6.92 -4.16 30.93
CA GLY A 120 -8.31 -4.09 30.47
C GLY A 120 -8.60 -2.80 29.71
N ALA A 121 -8.17 -1.65 30.25
CA ALA A 121 -8.30 -0.35 29.57
C ALA A 121 -7.54 -0.32 28.24
N ARG A 122 -6.34 -0.93 28.18
CA ARG A 122 -5.54 -0.98 26.94
C ARG A 122 -6.17 -1.86 25.85
N GLN A 123 -6.85 -2.94 26.19
CA GLN A 123 -7.55 -3.78 25.20
C GLN A 123 -8.80 -3.09 24.65
N GLN A 124 -9.48 -2.25 25.45
CA GLN A 124 -10.64 -1.49 24.99
C GLN A 124 -10.29 -0.50 23.86
N VAL A 125 -9.13 0.15 23.93
CA VAL A 125 -8.65 1.06 22.87
C VAL A 125 -8.48 0.32 21.54
N LYS A 126 -7.97 -0.92 21.58
CA LYS A 126 -7.80 -1.73 20.36
C LYS A 126 -9.13 -2.19 19.78
N SER A 127 -10.12 -2.52 20.62
CA SER A 127 -11.47 -2.84 20.12
C SER A 127 -12.15 -1.63 19.47
N GLN A 128 -11.91 -0.42 19.98
CA GLN A 128 -12.44 0.80 19.37
C GLN A 128 -11.82 1.07 18.00
N GLN A 129 -10.51 0.88 17.84
CA GLN A 129 -9.85 0.98 16.52
C GLN A 129 -10.43 -0.01 15.52
N LEU A 130 -10.70 -1.25 15.93
CA LEU A 130 -11.30 -2.24 15.04
C LEU A 130 -12.72 -1.84 14.59
N GLN A 131 -13.49 -1.21 15.48
CA GLN A 131 -14.79 -0.65 15.14
C GLN A 131 -14.67 0.55 14.18
N SER A 132 -13.71 1.45 14.39
CA SER A 132 -13.46 2.59 13.50
C SER A 132 -13.01 2.15 12.11
N ASP A 133 -12.11 1.17 12.02
CA ASP A 133 -11.64 0.61 10.75
C ASP A 133 -12.79 -0.08 10.00
N MET A 134 -13.63 -0.86 10.70
CA MET A 134 -14.83 -1.47 10.11
C MET A 134 -15.79 -0.41 9.59
N ALA A 135 -16.04 0.67 10.34
CA ALA A 135 -16.90 1.77 9.90
C ALA A 135 -16.34 2.46 8.64
N GLN A 136 -15.02 2.64 8.55
CA GLN A 136 -14.37 3.27 7.40
C GLN A 136 -14.42 2.37 6.15
N ILE A 137 -14.26 1.05 6.32
CA ILE A 137 -14.41 0.06 5.24
C ILE A 137 -15.86 0.05 4.73
N LEU A 138 -16.84 0.01 5.63
CA LEU A 138 -18.26 0.04 5.29
C LEU A 138 -18.66 1.35 4.58
N ALA A 139 -18.09 2.48 4.99
CA ALA A 139 -18.32 3.77 4.31
C ALA A 139 -17.77 3.80 2.87
N ARG A 140 -16.69 3.05 2.59
CA ARG A 140 -16.08 2.96 1.24
C ARG A 140 -16.68 1.84 0.38
N ALA A 141 -17.38 0.87 0.96
CA ALA A 141 -18.04 -0.21 0.23
C ALA A 141 -18.90 0.24 -0.97
N PRO A 142 -19.79 1.25 -0.86
CA PRO A 142 -20.57 1.70 -2.02
C PRO A 142 -19.71 2.32 -3.13
N GLN A 143 -18.57 2.93 -2.79
CA GLN A 143 -17.62 3.44 -3.79
C GLN A 143 -16.93 2.28 -4.52
N VAL A 144 -16.54 1.23 -3.80
CA VAL A 144 -15.94 0.02 -4.40
C VAL A 144 -16.93 -0.65 -5.35
N VAL A 145 -18.20 -0.77 -4.97
CA VAL A 145 -19.26 -1.31 -5.84
C VAL A 145 -19.43 -0.47 -7.11
N ARG A 146 -19.48 0.88 -6.98
CA ARG A 146 -19.55 1.78 -8.14
C ARG A 146 -18.35 1.63 -9.09
N ASN A 147 -17.15 1.53 -8.53
CA ASN A 147 -15.94 1.37 -9.32
C ASN A 147 -15.94 0.01 -10.04
N ILE A 148 -16.35 -1.07 -9.37
CA ILE A 148 -16.47 -2.40 -9.99
C ILE A 148 -17.52 -2.38 -11.11
N SER A 149 -18.69 -1.75 -10.90
CA SER A 149 -19.71 -1.64 -11.95
C SER A 149 -19.24 -0.80 -13.14
N ALA A 150 -18.48 0.27 -12.89
CA ALA A 150 -17.91 1.09 -13.96
C ALA A 150 -16.86 0.30 -14.76
N LEU A 151 -15.99 -0.46 -14.08
CA LEU A 151 -15.01 -1.33 -14.74
C LEU A 151 -15.69 -2.46 -15.54
N ARG A 152 -16.75 -3.07 -15.00
CA ARG A 152 -17.53 -4.07 -15.73
C ARG A 152 -18.23 -3.45 -16.96
N GLY A 153 -18.76 -2.24 -16.84
CA GLY A 153 -19.31 -1.49 -17.97
C GLY A 153 -18.28 -1.13 -19.04
N LEU A 154 -17.01 -0.90 -18.66
CA LEU A 154 -15.91 -0.73 -19.61
C LEU A 154 -15.52 -2.05 -20.30
N ALA A 155 -15.61 -3.18 -19.59
CA ALA A 155 -15.37 -4.50 -20.16
C ALA A 155 -16.52 -5.01 -21.05
N GLU A 156 -17.76 -4.57 -20.79
CA GLU A 156 -18.97 -4.92 -21.54
C GLU A 156 -19.35 -3.88 -22.62
N GLY A 157 -18.66 -2.73 -22.68
CA GLY A 157 -18.72 -1.84 -23.84
C GLY A 157 -18.36 -2.62 -25.10
N PRO A 158 -18.98 -2.33 -26.26
CA PRO A 158 -18.69 -3.08 -27.47
C PRO A 158 -17.18 -3.11 -27.65
N MET A 159 -16.59 -4.30 -27.59
CA MET A 159 -15.34 -4.55 -28.28
C MET A 159 -15.69 -4.33 -29.74
N ASP A 160 -15.68 -3.07 -30.15
CA ASP A 160 -15.55 -2.71 -31.53
C ASP A 160 -14.15 -3.20 -31.85
N ASN A 161 -14.10 -4.47 -32.25
CA ASN A 161 -12.93 -5.12 -32.81
C ASN A 161 -12.37 -4.06 -33.74
N ALA A 162 -11.20 -3.50 -33.41
CA ALA A 162 -10.58 -2.49 -34.25
C ALA A 162 -10.65 -3.06 -35.65
N ALA A 163 -11.52 -2.49 -36.49
CA ALA A 163 -12.04 -3.17 -37.66
C ALA A 163 -10.89 -3.37 -38.62
N THR A 164 -10.20 -4.49 -38.45
CA THR A 164 -9.04 -4.87 -39.22
C THR A 164 -9.67 -5.44 -40.46
N GLN A 165 -9.82 -4.58 -41.46
CA GLN A 165 -10.28 -4.97 -42.77
C GLN A 165 -9.31 -6.03 -43.32
N GLY A 166 -9.63 -7.29 -43.08
CA GLY A 166 -9.01 -8.41 -43.77
C GLY A 166 -8.41 -9.47 -42.87
N VAL A 167 -8.87 -10.71 -43.13
CA VAL A 167 -8.18 -11.98 -42.94
C VAL A 167 -8.35 -12.66 -41.57
N ALA A 168 -9.51 -13.31 -41.43
CA ALA A 168 -9.90 -14.23 -40.35
C ALA A 168 -9.02 -15.50 -40.17
N THR A 169 -7.89 -15.61 -40.89
CA THR A 169 -6.96 -16.75 -40.72
C THR A 169 -5.75 -16.41 -39.84
N ASP A 170 -5.53 -15.15 -39.47
CA ASP A 170 -4.45 -14.76 -38.53
C ASP A 170 -4.88 -14.73 -37.06
N GLU A 171 -6.18 -14.62 -36.76
CA GLU A 171 -6.68 -14.51 -35.38
C GLU A 171 -6.70 -15.85 -34.61
N ILE A 172 -6.67 -16.99 -35.29
CA ILE A 172 -6.58 -18.30 -34.62
C ILE A 172 -5.11 -18.59 -34.18
N ALA A 173 -4.13 -17.85 -34.71
CA ALA A 173 -2.73 -17.98 -34.27
C ALA A 173 -2.49 -17.39 -32.87
N VAL A 174 -3.31 -16.44 -32.40
CA VAL A 174 -3.13 -15.74 -31.12
C VAL A 174 -3.59 -16.57 -29.91
N VAL A 175 -4.42 -17.60 -30.11
CA VAL A 175 -4.85 -18.55 -29.06
C VAL A 175 -4.00 -19.82 -29.04
N THR A 176 -3.01 -19.93 -29.93
CA THR A 176 -1.96 -20.93 -29.77
C THR A 176 -0.96 -20.34 -28.77
N PRO A 177 -0.58 -21.04 -27.69
CA PRO A 177 0.59 -20.67 -26.90
C PRO A 177 1.83 -20.78 -27.80
N GLY A 178 2.08 -19.75 -28.60
CA GLY A 178 3.31 -19.57 -29.36
C GLY A 178 4.41 -19.10 -28.42
N GLU A 179 5.65 -19.49 -28.74
CA GLU A 179 6.86 -19.09 -28.03
C GLU A 179 6.81 -17.61 -27.62
N ASN A 180 6.78 -17.38 -26.30
CA ASN A 180 6.84 -16.05 -25.73
C ASN A 180 8.31 -15.77 -25.37
N PRO A 181 9.05 -15.02 -26.20
CA PRO A 181 10.49 -14.80 -25.99
C PRO A 181 10.77 -14.06 -24.67
N ALA A 182 9.81 -13.29 -24.15
CA ALA A 182 9.95 -12.64 -22.84
C ALA A 182 9.86 -13.64 -21.68
N LEU A 183 9.02 -14.68 -21.83
CA LEU A 183 8.87 -15.75 -20.84
C LEU A 183 10.10 -16.69 -20.85
N ASP A 184 10.66 -16.96 -22.03
CA ASP A 184 11.88 -17.76 -22.19
C ASP A 184 13.11 -17.02 -21.64
N HIS A 185 13.21 -15.71 -21.92
CA HIS A 185 14.26 -14.87 -21.34
C HIS A 185 14.16 -14.82 -19.81
N TRP A 186 12.95 -14.70 -19.25
CA TRP A 186 12.73 -14.71 -17.80
C TRP A 186 13.07 -16.08 -17.17
N THR A 187 12.68 -17.17 -17.83
CA THR A 187 12.94 -18.53 -17.35
C THR A 187 14.44 -18.86 -17.36
N ASN A 188 15.15 -18.47 -18.43
CA ASN A 188 16.60 -18.66 -18.55
C ASN A 188 17.39 -17.83 -17.53
N THR A 189 16.94 -16.60 -17.26
CA THR A 189 17.58 -15.75 -16.23
C THR A 189 17.35 -16.24 -14.80
N HIS A 190 16.24 -16.93 -14.52
CA HIS A 190 15.89 -17.39 -13.16
C HIS A 190 16.27 -18.85 -12.86
N ARG A 191 16.50 -19.70 -13.86
CA ARG A 191 16.95 -21.10 -13.66
C ARG A 191 18.46 -21.32 -13.77
N GLY A 192 19.23 -20.35 -14.25
CA GLY A 192 20.70 -20.45 -14.39
C GLY A 192 21.51 -20.16 -13.12
N GLY A 193 20.90 -20.17 -11.94
CA GLY A 193 21.53 -19.75 -10.66
C GLY A 193 21.92 -20.87 -9.71
N THR A 194 22.03 -22.12 -10.18
CA THR A 194 22.55 -23.24 -9.37
C THR A 194 23.50 -24.11 -10.19
N GLU A 195 24.73 -23.66 -10.33
CA GLU A 195 25.92 -24.52 -10.30
C GLU A 195 26.93 -23.92 -9.31
#